data_AF-B7PIU7-F1
#
_entry.id   AF-B7PIU7-F1
#
_cell.length_a   1.000
_cell.length_b   1.000
_cell.length_c   1.000
_cell.angle_alpha   90.00
_cell.angle_beta   90.00
_cell.angle_gamma   90.00
#
_symmetry.space_group_name_H-M   'P 1'
#
loop_
_entity.id
_entity.type
_entity.pdbx_description
1 polymer ?
#
loop_
_entity_poly.entity_id
_entity_poly.type
_entity_poly.pdbx_seq_one_letter_code
_entity_poly.pdbx_strand_id
1 'polypeptide(L)'
;SSHGTLSGGHDVVTRFQSNLDNAGVFFTDSNGKLTVRRGYTLQRMLMREEVHFRVKTKRRSSVSPRSANSTGVWKPVGPSLPKGYAENVEANYYPVVSWIYLRDNATGLQMTLLPDRPQGGTGYRTGQLELMRRLTASDNKGLEDPLDDRGLNKKGVVIRGRHLLHLAPIQEAAVRVRAMANALVLAPVLSFSDATAPYSSDVKTRRFKGLATYLPMGVQLLTLYQDAPGRVLMRLEHMQPAVPPDELTAVNATIPIHALLSTYTMKNFREVSLTASRWKNSKFEPLRWTPSNRSAFPGSEPRLDRSDAKGALAAVQLFTGEIRTFVADL
;
A
#
# COMPACT_ATOMS: atom_id res chain seq x y z
N SER A 1 -37.39 8.53 17.02
CA SER A 1 -36.37 8.54 15.94
C SER A 1 -37.10 8.59 14.61
N SER A 2 -37.04 9.73 13.92
CA SER A 2 -37.64 9.91 12.60
C SER A 2 -36.80 9.16 11.55
N HIS A 3 -37.22 7.95 11.19
CA HIS A 3 -36.70 7.28 9.99
C HIS A 3 -37.30 7.97 8.77
N GLY A 4 -36.66 9.06 8.33
CA GLY A 4 -36.92 9.64 7.02
C GLY A 4 -36.52 8.64 5.94
N THR A 5 -37.48 8.16 5.16
CA THR A 5 -37.23 7.44 3.92
C THR A 5 -36.65 8.42 2.91
N LEU A 6 -35.34 8.35 2.69
CA LEU A 6 -34.66 9.09 1.63
C LEU A 6 -35.05 8.45 0.28
N SER A 7 -35.61 9.24 -0.64
CA SER A 7 -35.98 8.81 -1.98
C SER A 7 -34.83 9.07 -2.96
N GLY A 8 -34.32 8.02 -3.62
CA GLY A 8 -33.28 8.12 -4.65
C GLY A 8 -32.04 7.27 -4.35
N GLY A 9 -31.06 7.35 -5.26
CA GLY A 9 -29.75 6.78 -5.03
C GLY A 9 -28.93 7.67 -4.09
N HIS A 10 -28.34 7.09 -3.04
CA HIS A 10 -27.58 7.83 -2.04
C HIS A 10 -26.23 7.20 -1.77
N ASP A 11 -25.21 8.04 -1.73
CA ASP A 11 -23.87 7.68 -1.29
C ASP A 11 -23.69 8.17 0.14
N VAL A 12 -23.31 7.26 1.05
CA VAL A 12 -23.10 7.61 2.45
C VAL A 12 -21.61 7.84 2.66
N VAL A 13 -21.24 9.03 3.15
CA VAL A 13 -19.85 9.37 3.45
C VAL A 13 -19.68 9.60 4.94
N THR A 14 -18.62 9.02 5.51
CA THR A 14 -18.13 9.40 6.83
C THR A 14 -17.03 10.44 6.66
N ARG A 15 -17.24 11.64 7.21
CA ARG A 15 -16.27 12.74 7.18
C ARG A 15 -15.62 12.94 8.55
N PHE A 16 -14.30 13.05 8.56
CA PHE A 16 -13.48 13.40 9.72
C PHE A 16 -12.86 14.76 9.48
N GLN A 17 -13.03 15.68 10.42
CA GLN A 17 -12.59 17.07 10.29
C GLN A 17 -11.70 17.47 11.47
N SER A 18 -10.60 18.15 11.15
CA SER A 18 -9.67 18.75 12.11
C SER A 18 -9.27 20.15 11.65
N ASN A 19 -8.51 20.85 12.49
CA ASN A 19 -7.90 22.14 12.18
C ASN A 19 -6.47 22.01 11.60
N LEU A 20 -6.04 20.80 11.24
CA LEU A 20 -4.72 20.56 10.64
C LEU A 20 -4.66 21.15 9.23
N ASP A 21 -3.58 21.86 8.91
CA ASP A 21 -3.35 22.37 7.56
C ASP A 21 -2.48 21.40 6.75
N ASN A 22 -3.11 20.68 5.83
CA ASN A 22 -2.43 19.74 4.94
C ASN A 22 -2.07 20.31 3.56
N ALA A 23 -2.21 21.63 3.34
CA ALA A 23 -1.80 22.32 2.11
C ALA A 23 -2.32 21.67 0.81
N GLY A 24 -3.53 21.09 0.85
CA GLY A 24 -4.16 20.41 -0.29
C GLY A 24 -3.57 19.03 -0.64
N VAL A 25 -2.76 18.44 0.26
CA VAL A 25 -2.09 17.15 0.08
C VAL A 25 -2.64 16.12 1.06
N PHE A 26 -2.89 14.91 0.57
CA PHE A 26 -3.21 13.76 1.41
C PHE A 26 -2.56 12.52 0.84
N PHE A 27 -2.66 11.40 1.53
CA PHE A 27 -1.94 10.19 1.18
C PHE A 27 -2.87 8.99 1.30
N THR A 28 -2.85 8.12 0.30
CA THR A 28 -3.57 6.83 0.34
C THR A 28 -2.57 5.71 0.15
N ASP A 29 -2.90 4.54 0.66
CA ASP A 29 -2.12 3.35 0.35
C ASP A 29 -2.33 2.89 -1.11
N SER A 30 -1.45 1.99 -1.55
CA SER A 30 -1.54 1.19 -2.77
C SER A 30 -1.42 -0.28 -2.36
N ASN A 31 -2.57 -0.97 -2.40
CA ASN A 31 -2.70 -2.38 -2.03
C ASN A 31 -2.15 -2.73 -0.64
N GLY A 32 -2.27 -1.82 0.33
CA GLY A 32 -1.79 -2.01 1.70
C GLY A 32 -0.27 -2.06 1.85
N LYS A 33 0.49 -1.56 0.86
CA LYS A 33 1.96 -1.58 0.87
C LYS A 33 2.59 -0.20 0.76
N LEU A 34 2.53 0.39 -0.43
CA LEU A 34 3.16 1.68 -0.71
C LEU A 34 2.20 2.81 -0.38
N THR A 35 2.72 3.94 0.07
CA THR A 35 1.92 5.15 0.21
C THR A 35 2.09 6.03 -1.01
N VAL A 36 0.99 6.54 -1.53
CA VAL A 36 0.95 7.42 -2.69
C VAL A 36 0.48 8.81 -2.26
N ARG A 37 1.31 9.82 -2.53
CA ARG A 37 0.95 11.21 -2.35
C ARG A 37 -0.13 11.62 -3.36
N ARG A 38 -1.23 12.16 -2.84
CA ARG A 38 -2.36 12.70 -3.60
C ARG A 38 -2.41 14.21 -3.40
N GLY A 39 -2.82 14.92 -4.42
CA GLY A 39 -3.01 16.36 -4.38
C GLY A 39 -4.18 16.73 -5.26
N TYR A 40 -4.73 17.92 -5.04
CA TYR A 40 -5.89 18.40 -5.75
C TYR A 40 -5.64 18.50 -7.26
N THR A 41 -6.61 18.06 -8.09
CA THR A 41 -6.47 17.99 -9.56
C THR A 41 -5.99 19.28 -10.19
N LEU A 42 -6.44 20.44 -9.69
CA LEU A 42 -5.99 21.78 -10.12
C LEU A 42 -4.50 22.02 -9.84
N GLN A 43 -4.02 21.64 -8.65
CA GLN A 43 -2.63 21.79 -8.24
C GLN A 43 -1.72 20.79 -8.99
N ARG A 44 -2.24 19.61 -9.33
CA ARG A 44 -1.55 18.62 -10.16
C ARG A 44 -1.42 19.06 -11.61
N MET A 45 -2.44 19.73 -12.16
CA MET A 45 -2.40 20.32 -13.51
C MET A 45 -1.43 21.51 -13.59
N LEU A 46 -1.33 22.32 -12.53
CA LEU A 46 -0.35 23.40 -12.42
C LEU A 46 1.10 22.89 -12.24
N MET A 47 1.26 21.67 -11.73
CA MET A 47 2.57 21.05 -11.43
C MET A 47 3.01 19.98 -12.45
N ARG A 48 2.33 19.82 -13.59
CA ARG A 48 2.71 18.82 -14.60
C ARG A 48 4.01 19.21 -15.31
N GLU A 49 5.11 18.55 -14.96
CA GLU A 49 6.16 18.23 -15.93
C GLU A 49 5.71 17.02 -16.77
N GLU A 50 5.41 17.23 -18.05
CA GLU A 50 5.00 16.16 -18.95
C GLU A 50 6.20 15.28 -19.36
N VAL A 51 6.25 14.05 -18.86
CA VAL A 51 7.21 13.05 -19.35
C VAL A 51 6.72 12.49 -20.69
N HIS A 52 7.33 12.96 -21.79
CA HIS A 52 7.08 12.44 -23.12
C HIS A 52 7.94 11.19 -23.40
N PHE A 53 7.30 10.12 -23.87
CA PHE A 53 7.99 8.95 -24.42
C PHE A 53 8.08 9.11 -25.93
N ARG A 54 9.31 9.27 -26.45
CA ARG A 54 9.55 9.34 -27.89
C ARG A 54 9.97 7.99 -28.43
N VAL A 55 9.11 7.32 -29.18
CA VAL A 55 9.51 6.19 -30.03
C VAL A 55 10.20 6.76 -31.26
N LYS A 56 11.52 6.58 -31.38
CA LYS A 56 12.26 6.99 -32.58
C LYS A 56 12.22 5.85 -33.60
N THR A 57 11.38 5.98 -34.62
CA THR A 57 11.56 5.26 -35.90
C THR A 57 12.50 6.08 -36.79
N LYS A 58 13.57 5.47 -37.31
CA LYS A 58 14.51 6.12 -38.22
C LYS A 58 13.84 6.31 -39.59
N ARG A 59 13.58 7.56 -39.97
CA ARG A 59 13.56 7.98 -41.38
C ARG A 59 14.43 9.24 -41.55
N ARG A 60 15.38 9.17 -42.51
CA ARG A 60 16.11 10.28 -43.14
C ARG A 60 15.07 11.19 -43.86
N SER A 61 15.18 12.51 -44.05
CA SER A 61 16.30 13.45 -44.14
C SER A 61 15.78 14.92 -44.13
N SER A 62 16.68 15.84 -43.75
CA SER A 62 16.90 17.25 -44.22
C SER A 62 15.75 18.26 -44.34
N VAL A 63 15.80 19.37 -43.56
CA VAL A 63 15.85 20.79 -44.00
C VAL A 63 16.37 21.67 -42.81
N SER A 64 17.08 22.75 -43.12
CA SER A 64 17.92 23.67 -42.30
C SER A 64 17.17 24.72 -41.44
N PRO A 65 17.83 25.35 -40.43
CA PRO A 65 17.18 26.27 -39.49
C PRO A 65 17.33 27.76 -39.86
N ARG A 66 16.28 28.56 -39.61
CA ARG A 66 16.35 30.04 -39.57
C ARG A 66 16.28 30.54 -38.13
N SER A 67 17.11 31.54 -37.82
CA SER A 67 17.17 32.20 -36.52
C SER A 67 15.99 33.16 -36.31
N ALA A 68 15.57 33.29 -35.06
CA ALA A 68 14.81 34.43 -34.56
C ALA A 68 15.17 34.65 -33.10
N ASN A 69 15.89 35.74 -32.82
CA ASN A 69 16.00 36.31 -31.49
C ASN A 69 14.67 36.98 -31.13
N SER A 70 14.07 36.63 -29.99
CA SER A 70 13.15 37.51 -29.30
C SER A 70 13.35 37.37 -27.80
N THR A 71 13.77 38.46 -27.17
CA THR A 71 13.76 38.67 -25.73
C THR A 71 12.32 38.91 -25.30
N GLY A 72 11.65 37.86 -24.84
CA GLY A 72 10.31 37.93 -24.25
C GLY A 72 10.34 37.38 -22.84
N VAL A 73 10.00 38.21 -21.86
CA VAL A 73 9.72 37.77 -20.49
C VAL A 73 8.54 36.78 -20.55
N TRP A 74 8.81 35.51 -20.26
CA TRP A 74 7.79 34.46 -20.24
C TRP A 74 6.87 34.66 -19.03
N LYS A 75 5.63 35.08 -19.27
CA LYS A 75 4.52 34.74 -18.38
C LYS A 75 4.00 33.36 -18.79
N PRO A 76 3.88 32.38 -17.89
CA PRO A 76 3.35 31.08 -18.26
C PRO A 76 1.87 31.23 -18.61
N VAL A 77 1.56 31.27 -19.90
CA VAL A 77 0.21 31.04 -20.41
C VAL A 77 0.05 29.53 -20.52
N GLY A 78 -0.23 28.88 -19.39
CA GLY A 78 -0.83 27.55 -19.42
C GLY A 78 -2.23 27.65 -20.04
N PRO A 79 -2.77 26.57 -20.62
CA PRO A 79 -4.15 26.57 -21.11
C PRO A 79 -5.07 27.02 -19.99
N SER A 80 -5.86 28.07 -20.23
CA SER A 80 -6.91 28.46 -19.29
C SER A 80 -7.85 27.27 -19.13
N LEU A 81 -7.98 26.78 -17.90
CA LEU A 81 -8.89 25.70 -17.57
C LEU A 81 -10.30 26.08 -18.04
N PRO A 82 -11.03 25.19 -18.73
CA PRO A 82 -12.47 25.37 -18.88
C PRO A 82 -13.07 25.50 -17.48
N LYS A 83 -13.80 26.58 -17.22
CA LYS A 83 -14.59 26.76 -15.99
C LYS A 83 -15.40 25.47 -15.75
N GLY A 84 -15.12 24.73 -14.68
CA GLY A 84 -15.87 23.52 -14.29
C GLY A 84 -15.03 22.33 -13.77
N TYR A 85 -13.74 22.23 -14.10
CA TYR A 85 -12.89 21.13 -13.60
C TYR A 85 -12.50 21.26 -12.11
N ALA A 86 -12.71 22.44 -11.54
CA ALA A 86 -12.41 22.76 -10.15
C ALA A 86 -13.45 22.24 -9.13
N GLU A 87 -14.42 21.44 -9.55
CA GLU A 87 -15.55 21.04 -8.70
C GLU A 87 -15.92 19.55 -8.81
N ASN A 88 -15.19 18.76 -9.61
CA ASN A 88 -15.45 17.33 -9.70
C ASN A 88 -14.90 16.61 -8.46
N VAL A 89 -15.78 16.42 -7.47
CA VAL A 89 -15.47 15.75 -6.21
C VAL A 89 -15.07 14.29 -6.48
N GLU A 90 -15.72 13.64 -7.43
CA GLU A 90 -15.54 12.23 -7.75
C GLU A 90 -14.12 11.93 -8.26
N ALA A 91 -13.53 12.82 -9.06
CA ALA A 91 -12.18 12.69 -9.60
C ALA A 91 -11.07 12.78 -8.53
N ASN A 92 -11.43 13.20 -7.31
CA ASN A 92 -10.53 13.27 -6.17
C ASN A 92 -10.71 12.11 -5.18
N TYR A 93 -11.60 11.15 -5.49
CA TYR A 93 -11.71 9.90 -4.74
C TYR A 93 -10.67 8.88 -5.24
N TYR A 94 -10.03 8.21 -4.30
CA TYR A 94 -9.02 7.18 -4.56
C TYR A 94 -9.36 5.90 -3.79
N PRO A 95 -8.92 4.73 -4.27
CA PRO A 95 -8.97 3.50 -3.48
C PRO A 95 -8.17 3.67 -2.18
N VAL A 96 -8.81 3.36 -1.06
CA VAL A 96 -8.22 3.26 0.27
C VAL A 96 -8.40 1.82 0.72
N VAL A 97 -7.34 1.02 0.67
CA VAL A 97 -7.38 -0.42 1.02
C VAL A 97 -7.12 -0.61 2.51
N SER A 98 -6.20 0.17 3.07
CA SER A 98 -5.67 -0.03 4.43
C SER A 98 -5.48 1.26 5.21
N TRP A 99 -5.15 2.38 4.55
CA TRP A 99 -5.04 3.67 5.22
C TRP A 99 -5.17 4.87 4.29
N ILE A 100 -5.67 5.96 4.86
CA ILE A 100 -5.63 7.31 4.30
C ILE A 100 -5.17 8.27 5.39
N TYR A 101 -4.30 9.23 5.07
CA TYR A 101 -3.89 10.23 6.05
C TYR A 101 -3.62 11.60 5.43
N LEU A 102 -3.61 12.61 6.29
CA LEU A 102 -3.09 13.95 6.01
C LEU A 102 -2.06 14.34 7.07
N ARG A 103 -1.18 15.27 6.72
CA ARG A 103 -0.12 15.76 7.61
C ARG A 103 -0.18 17.28 7.66
N ASP A 104 0.09 17.82 8.83
CA ASP A 104 0.40 19.23 9.01
C ASP A 104 1.86 19.35 9.40
N ASN A 105 2.67 19.87 8.47
CA ASN A 105 4.10 19.99 8.66
C ASN A 105 4.47 21.11 9.65
N ALA A 106 3.61 22.11 9.85
CA ALA A 106 3.86 23.18 10.81
C ALA A 106 3.71 22.69 12.25
N THR A 107 2.72 21.84 12.50
CA THR A 107 2.50 21.23 13.83
C THR A 107 3.22 19.90 14.03
N GLY A 108 3.69 19.27 12.94
CA GLY A 108 4.35 17.97 12.98
C GLY A 108 3.40 16.80 13.24
N LEU A 109 2.10 16.99 13.02
CA LEU A 109 1.06 15.99 13.30
C LEU A 109 0.54 15.31 12.04
N GLN A 110 0.17 14.04 12.18
CA GLN A 110 -0.49 13.23 11.15
C GLN A 110 -1.82 12.71 11.67
N MET A 111 -2.90 12.96 10.92
CA MET A 111 -4.21 12.35 11.14
C MET A 111 -4.40 11.21 10.14
N THR A 112 -4.51 9.98 10.65
CA THR A 112 -4.67 8.76 9.85
C THR A 112 -6.01 8.09 10.12
N LEU A 113 -6.69 7.66 9.06
CA LEU A 113 -7.84 6.78 9.13
C LEU A 113 -7.46 5.41 8.57
N LEU A 114 -7.86 4.36 9.28
CA LEU A 114 -7.69 2.98 8.86
C LEU A 114 -9.07 2.31 8.76
N PRO A 115 -9.56 2.03 7.53
CA PRO A 115 -10.80 1.30 7.37
C PRO A 115 -10.60 -0.21 7.58
N ASP A 116 -11.65 -0.90 8.02
CA ASP A 116 -11.68 -2.35 8.16
C ASP A 116 -11.80 -3.12 6.83
N ARG A 117 -11.97 -2.40 5.72
CA ARG A 117 -12.12 -2.92 4.36
C ARG A 117 -11.80 -1.85 3.32
N PRO A 118 -11.57 -2.23 2.05
CA PRO A 118 -11.38 -1.26 0.98
C PRO A 118 -12.59 -0.35 0.78
N GLN A 119 -12.33 0.95 0.66
CA GLN A 119 -13.33 1.99 0.45
C GLN A 119 -12.81 3.04 -0.53
N GLY A 120 -13.71 3.85 -1.10
CA GLY A 120 -13.31 5.09 -1.76
C GLY A 120 -13.07 6.16 -0.70
N GLY A 121 -11.99 6.94 -0.83
CA GLY A 121 -11.73 8.04 0.09
C GLY A 121 -11.02 9.22 -0.54
N THR A 122 -11.09 10.36 0.14
CA THR A 122 -10.46 11.61 -0.30
C THR A 122 -10.03 12.49 0.88
N GLY A 123 -9.08 13.38 0.64
CA GLY A 123 -8.64 14.41 1.59
C GLY A 123 -8.45 15.77 0.91
N TYR A 124 -9.27 16.05 -0.10
CA TYR A 124 -9.10 17.21 -0.98
C TYR A 124 -9.39 18.56 -0.30
N ARG A 125 -10.14 18.57 0.82
CA ARG A 125 -10.38 19.76 1.65
C ARG A 125 -9.40 19.80 2.81
N THR A 126 -8.91 20.99 3.12
CA THR A 126 -7.97 21.18 4.21
C THR A 126 -8.52 20.66 5.55
N GLY A 127 -7.72 19.87 6.26
CA GLY A 127 -8.07 19.29 7.56
C GLY A 127 -9.12 18.19 7.51
N GLN A 128 -9.56 17.75 6.32
CA GLN A 128 -10.66 16.79 6.17
C GLN A 128 -10.22 15.50 5.48
N LEU A 129 -10.75 14.39 5.98
CA LEU A 129 -10.69 13.08 5.33
C LEU A 129 -12.09 12.50 5.21
N GLU A 130 -12.40 11.88 4.09
CA GLU A 130 -13.69 11.28 3.79
C GLU A 130 -13.52 9.82 3.36
N LEU A 131 -14.45 8.97 3.79
CA LEU A 131 -14.57 7.58 3.35
C LEU A 131 -16.02 7.32 2.93
N MET A 132 -16.20 6.84 1.69
CA MET A 132 -17.49 6.58 1.07
C MET A 132 -17.93 5.13 1.28
N ARG A 133 -19.26 4.96 1.42
CA ARG A 133 -19.96 3.68 1.50
C ARG A 133 -21.22 3.71 0.63
N ARG A 134 -21.16 2.90 -0.44
CA ARG A 134 -22.19 2.53 -1.42
C ARG A 134 -22.52 3.57 -2.51
N LEU A 135 -22.72 3.06 -3.72
CA LEU A 135 -23.34 3.64 -4.91
C LEU A 135 -24.62 2.85 -5.23
N THR A 136 -25.59 3.43 -5.93
CA THR A 136 -26.94 2.84 -6.09
C THR A 136 -27.50 2.86 -7.51
N ALA A 137 -26.81 3.47 -8.47
CA ALA A 137 -27.26 3.55 -9.86
C ALA A 137 -26.43 2.64 -10.79
N SER A 138 -27.08 2.08 -11.82
CA SER A 138 -26.36 1.47 -12.95
C SER A 138 -25.60 2.57 -13.70
N ASP A 139 -24.37 2.29 -14.09
CA ASP A 139 -23.46 3.22 -14.76
C ASP A 139 -23.37 2.98 -16.28
N ASN A 140 -24.22 2.11 -16.83
CA ASN A 140 -24.21 1.68 -18.23
C ASN A 140 -22.84 1.19 -18.72
N LYS A 141 -22.02 0.62 -17.82
CA LYS A 141 -20.70 0.03 -18.16
C LYS A 141 -20.74 -1.47 -18.47
N GLY A 142 -21.94 -2.02 -18.70
CA GLY A 142 -22.14 -3.42 -19.11
C GLY A 142 -22.78 -4.31 -18.05
N LEU A 143 -23.07 -3.79 -16.86
CA LEU A 143 -23.95 -4.43 -15.89
C LEU A 143 -25.29 -3.68 -15.86
N GLU A 144 -26.36 -4.35 -16.29
CA GLU A 144 -27.70 -3.74 -16.39
C GLU A 144 -28.37 -3.58 -15.01
N ASP A 145 -27.99 -4.41 -14.04
CA ASP A 145 -28.54 -4.35 -12.69
C ASP A 145 -27.97 -3.16 -11.89
N PRO A 146 -28.83 -2.30 -11.31
CA PRO A 146 -28.37 -1.27 -10.38
C PRO A 146 -27.81 -1.92 -9.11
N LEU A 147 -26.92 -1.21 -8.42
CA LEU A 147 -26.35 -1.65 -7.14
C LEU A 147 -27.39 -1.51 -5.99
N ASP A 148 -28.51 -2.25 -6.10
CA ASP A 148 -29.66 -2.26 -5.21
C ASP A 148 -29.82 -3.60 -4.45
N ASP A 149 -28.80 -4.02 -3.71
CA ASP A 149 -28.90 -5.22 -2.87
C ASP A 149 -29.93 -5.02 -1.75
N ARG A 150 -31.08 -5.72 -1.88
CA ARG A 150 -32.22 -5.60 -0.95
C ARG A 150 -32.13 -6.51 0.27
N GLY A 151 -31.19 -7.45 0.31
CA GLY A 151 -31.03 -8.42 1.38
C GLY A 151 -32.25 -9.35 1.58
N LEU A 152 -32.17 -10.25 2.56
CA LEU A 152 -33.24 -11.25 2.82
C LEU A 152 -34.58 -10.62 3.24
N ASN A 153 -34.54 -9.48 3.93
CA ASN A 153 -35.73 -8.78 4.41
C ASN A 153 -36.30 -7.76 3.42
N LYS A 154 -35.72 -7.64 2.22
CA LYS A 154 -36.07 -6.69 1.16
C LYS A 154 -36.00 -5.21 1.56
N LYS A 155 -35.31 -4.86 2.66
CA LYS A 155 -35.17 -3.49 3.18
C LYS A 155 -33.80 -2.87 2.94
N GLY A 156 -32.96 -3.54 2.14
CA GLY A 156 -31.58 -3.14 1.89
C GLY A 156 -30.58 -3.90 2.78
N VAL A 157 -29.37 -4.09 2.27
CA VAL A 157 -28.28 -4.71 3.05
C VAL A 157 -27.72 -3.71 4.07
N VAL A 158 -27.71 -4.13 5.34
CA VAL A 158 -27.05 -3.39 6.43
C VAL A 158 -25.62 -3.92 6.59
N ILE A 159 -24.63 -3.11 6.23
CA ILE A 159 -23.20 -3.45 6.44
C ILE A 159 -22.71 -2.76 7.72
N ARG A 160 -22.08 -3.50 8.64
CA ARG A 160 -21.34 -2.88 9.75
C ARG A 160 -19.88 -2.71 9.33
N GLY A 161 -19.33 -1.51 9.52
CA GLY A 161 -17.92 -1.21 9.27
C GLY A 161 -17.28 -0.53 10.49
N ARG A 162 -15.96 -0.57 10.56
CA ARG A 162 -15.14 0.10 11.58
C ARG A 162 -14.08 0.97 10.91
N HIS A 163 -13.93 2.19 11.42
CA HIS A 163 -12.82 3.09 11.11
C HIS A 163 -12.00 3.31 12.38
N LEU A 164 -10.70 3.13 12.31
CA LEU A 164 -9.80 3.56 13.38
C LEU A 164 -9.23 4.93 13.01
N LEU A 165 -9.35 5.90 13.92
CA LEU A 165 -8.70 7.20 13.82
C LEU A 165 -7.43 7.19 14.68
N HIS A 166 -6.31 7.59 14.10
CA HIS A 166 -5.04 7.72 14.79
C HIS A 166 -4.43 9.09 14.52
N LEU A 167 -4.20 9.86 15.58
CA LEU A 167 -3.53 11.17 15.55
C LEU A 167 -2.21 11.05 16.32
N ALA A 168 -1.09 11.31 15.64
CA ALA A 168 0.24 11.15 16.23
C ALA A 168 1.26 12.06 15.51
N PRO A 169 2.46 12.27 16.11
CA PRO A 169 3.58 12.89 15.39
C PRO A 169 3.90 12.15 14.09
N ILE A 170 4.30 12.89 13.05
CA ILE A 170 4.54 12.35 11.70
C ILE A 170 5.52 11.16 11.73
N GLN A 171 6.60 11.27 12.51
CA GLN A 171 7.66 10.26 12.60
C GLN A 171 7.14 8.96 13.26
N GLU A 172 6.32 9.08 14.30
CA GLU A 172 5.71 7.93 14.96
C GLU A 172 4.70 7.24 14.03
N ALA A 173 3.83 8.03 13.39
CA ALA A 173 2.82 7.51 12.48
C ALA A 173 3.46 6.76 11.30
N ALA A 174 4.55 7.29 10.73
CA ALA A 174 5.26 6.67 9.61
C ALA A 174 5.71 5.22 9.89
N VAL A 175 6.03 4.88 11.14
CA VAL A 175 6.44 3.53 11.54
C VAL A 175 5.26 2.64 11.92
N ARG A 176 4.19 3.23 12.51
CA ARG A 176 3.08 2.46 13.09
C ARG A 176 1.93 2.15 12.14
N VAL A 177 1.65 3.02 11.16
CA VAL A 177 0.43 2.94 10.34
C VAL A 177 0.22 1.55 9.73
N ARG A 178 1.28 0.95 9.17
CA ARG A 178 1.16 -0.37 8.54
C ARG A 178 0.95 -1.50 9.54
N ALA A 179 1.62 -1.45 10.69
CA ALA A 179 1.41 -2.42 11.77
C ALA A 179 -0.02 -2.32 12.33
N MET A 180 -0.55 -1.11 12.47
CA MET A 180 -1.93 -0.87 12.90
C MET A 180 -2.94 -1.36 11.86
N ALA A 181 -2.71 -1.11 10.57
CA ALA A 181 -3.54 -1.61 9.49
C ALA A 181 -3.58 -3.15 9.49
N ASN A 182 -2.41 -3.79 9.61
CA ASN A 182 -2.31 -5.24 9.69
C ASN A 182 -3.04 -5.81 10.91
N ALA A 183 -2.95 -5.17 12.07
CA ALA A 183 -3.64 -5.61 13.28
C ALA A 183 -5.18 -5.56 13.15
N LEU A 184 -5.73 -4.70 12.28
CA LEU A 184 -7.17 -4.64 12.02
C LEU A 184 -7.66 -5.83 11.20
N VAL A 185 -6.85 -6.33 10.26
CA VAL A 185 -7.21 -7.43 9.35
C VAL A 185 -6.71 -8.80 9.79
N LEU A 186 -5.61 -8.85 10.55
CA LEU A 186 -5.02 -10.07 11.14
C LEU A 186 -5.41 -10.22 12.61
N ALA A 187 -6.71 -10.08 12.91
CA ALA A 187 -7.23 -10.28 14.25
C ALA A 187 -7.03 -11.74 14.72
N PRO A 188 -6.84 -11.98 16.03
CA PRO A 188 -6.76 -13.34 16.56
C PRO A 188 -7.99 -14.18 16.20
N VAL A 189 -7.76 -15.43 15.79
CA VAL A 189 -8.84 -16.40 15.55
C VAL A 189 -9.30 -16.95 16.90
N LEU A 190 -10.57 -16.73 17.22
CA LEU A 190 -11.20 -17.28 18.42
C LEU A 190 -11.76 -18.66 18.11
N SER A 191 -11.47 -19.63 18.97
CA SER A 191 -12.05 -20.97 18.93
C SER A 191 -12.76 -21.23 20.26
N PHE A 192 -13.94 -21.84 20.18
CA PHE A 192 -14.78 -22.13 21.33
C PHE A 192 -15.07 -23.63 21.37
N SER A 193 -15.12 -24.20 22.56
CA SER A 193 -15.57 -25.57 22.81
C SER A 193 -16.67 -25.55 23.86
N ASP A 194 -17.54 -26.55 23.83
CA ASP A 194 -18.53 -26.73 24.89
C ASP A 194 -17.81 -26.90 26.24
N ALA A 195 -18.24 -26.14 27.25
CA ALA A 195 -17.66 -26.20 28.59
C ALA A 195 -17.98 -27.52 29.31
N THR A 196 -19.05 -28.21 28.89
CA THR A 196 -19.51 -29.48 29.46
C THR A 196 -18.93 -30.70 28.73
N ALA A 197 -18.37 -30.51 27.53
CA ALA A 197 -17.68 -31.59 26.85
C ALA A 197 -16.43 -31.98 27.66
N PRO A 198 -16.15 -33.29 27.83
CA PRO A 198 -14.93 -33.72 28.48
C PRO A 198 -13.74 -33.12 27.73
N TYR A 199 -12.93 -32.33 28.43
CA TYR A 199 -11.72 -31.74 27.86
C TYR A 199 -10.87 -32.89 27.31
N SER A 200 -10.66 -32.91 25.99
CA SER A 200 -9.88 -33.98 25.37
C SER A 200 -8.50 -34.02 26.01
N SER A 201 -8.11 -35.20 26.49
CA SER A 201 -6.76 -35.51 26.97
C SER A 201 -5.68 -35.24 25.91
N ASP A 202 -6.08 -35.03 24.65
CA ASP A 202 -5.19 -34.78 23.52
C ASP A 202 -4.72 -33.32 23.45
N VAL A 203 -5.41 -32.37 24.11
CA VAL A 203 -4.96 -30.97 24.18
C VAL A 203 -3.93 -30.81 25.30
N LYS A 204 -2.71 -31.30 25.02
CA LYS A 204 -1.58 -31.33 25.97
C LYS A 204 -0.96 -29.96 26.24
N THR A 205 -1.16 -28.96 25.37
CA THR A 205 -0.54 -27.63 25.49
C THR A 205 -1.60 -26.52 25.53
N ARG A 206 -1.65 -25.79 26.65
CA ARG A 206 -2.52 -24.61 26.82
C ARG A 206 -1.94 -23.34 26.19
N ARG A 207 -0.66 -23.37 25.82
CA ARG A 207 0.06 -22.27 25.20
C ARG A 207 0.99 -22.83 24.14
N PHE A 208 0.93 -22.26 22.95
CA PHE A 208 1.82 -22.58 21.85
C PHE A 208 2.38 -21.28 21.27
N LYS A 209 3.68 -21.27 20.98
CA LYS A 209 4.37 -20.16 20.31
C LYS A 209 5.09 -20.76 19.12
N GLY A 210 4.65 -20.46 17.90
CA GLY A 210 5.24 -21.04 16.69
C GLY A 210 6.59 -20.45 16.30
N LEU A 211 6.90 -19.23 16.74
CA LEU A 211 8.20 -18.59 16.53
C LEU A 211 9.10 -18.78 17.76
N ALA A 212 10.35 -19.18 17.57
CA ALA A 212 11.31 -19.31 18.67
C ALA A 212 11.61 -17.94 19.31
N THR A 213 11.83 -16.92 18.48
CA THR A 213 12.11 -15.54 18.87
C THR A 213 11.10 -14.57 18.27
N TYR A 214 10.97 -13.36 18.84
CA TYR A 214 10.17 -12.31 18.20
C TYR A 214 10.90 -11.81 16.96
N LEU A 215 10.14 -11.53 15.90
CA LEU A 215 10.70 -10.88 14.71
C LEU A 215 11.14 -9.44 15.05
N PRO A 216 12.20 -8.92 14.40
CA PRO A 216 12.59 -7.53 14.55
C PRO A 216 11.44 -6.58 14.23
N MET A 217 11.46 -5.38 14.84
CA MET A 217 10.46 -4.36 14.56
C MET A 217 10.39 -4.07 13.05
N GLY A 218 9.17 -4.01 12.51
CA GLY A 218 8.98 -3.78 11.08
C GLY A 218 9.05 -5.04 10.22
N VAL A 219 9.46 -6.20 10.76
CA VAL A 219 9.47 -7.47 10.02
C VAL A 219 8.19 -8.26 10.27
N GLN A 220 7.62 -8.81 9.21
CA GLN A 220 6.44 -9.66 9.26
C GLN A 220 6.69 -10.99 8.56
N LEU A 221 6.27 -12.08 9.21
CA LEU A 221 6.07 -13.37 8.55
C LEU A 221 4.78 -13.30 7.73
N LEU A 222 4.92 -12.99 6.44
CA LEU A 222 3.81 -12.77 5.52
C LEU A 222 3.18 -14.08 5.05
N THR A 223 3.98 -15.13 4.89
CA THR A 223 3.49 -16.45 4.50
C THR A 223 4.30 -17.53 5.20
N LEU A 224 3.60 -18.53 5.74
CA LEU A 224 4.16 -19.83 6.09
C LEU A 224 3.18 -20.88 5.56
N TYR A 225 3.62 -21.65 4.57
CA TYR A 225 2.78 -22.59 3.85
C TYR A 225 3.53 -23.90 3.66
N GLN A 226 2.86 -25.04 3.87
CA GLN A 226 3.44 -26.34 3.57
C GLN A 226 3.29 -26.65 2.08
N ASP A 227 4.40 -26.59 1.35
CA ASP A 227 4.42 -26.84 -0.10
C ASP A 227 4.40 -28.34 -0.44
N ALA A 228 5.03 -29.15 0.40
CA ALA A 228 5.04 -30.61 0.31
C ALA A 228 5.25 -31.24 1.70
N PRO A 229 5.04 -32.56 1.88
CA PRO A 229 5.44 -33.24 3.11
C PRO A 229 6.90 -32.93 3.46
N GLY A 230 7.14 -32.40 4.67
CA GLY A 230 8.48 -32.02 5.13
C GLY A 230 9.08 -30.75 4.50
N ARG A 231 8.30 -29.95 3.75
CA ARG A 231 8.80 -28.72 3.10
C ARG A 231 7.85 -27.55 3.26
N VAL A 232 8.41 -26.36 3.51
CA VAL A 232 7.68 -25.11 3.65
C VAL A 232 8.12 -24.03 2.68
N LEU A 233 7.16 -23.21 2.27
CA LEU A 233 7.34 -21.92 1.64
C LEU A 233 7.16 -20.82 2.70
N MET A 234 8.16 -19.95 2.83
CA MET A 234 8.17 -18.84 3.77
C MET A 234 8.35 -17.51 3.04
N ARG A 235 7.58 -16.49 3.45
CA ARG A 235 7.79 -15.10 3.01
C ARG A 235 8.00 -14.19 4.20
N LEU A 236 9.10 -13.46 4.18
CA LEU A 236 9.41 -12.39 5.13
C LEU A 236 9.29 -11.05 4.40
N GLU A 237 8.62 -10.10 5.02
CA GLU A 237 8.44 -8.74 4.52
C GLU A 237 8.96 -7.72 5.53
N HIS A 238 9.64 -6.68 5.04
CA HIS A 238 9.88 -5.47 5.80
C HIS A 238 8.77 -4.46 5.53
N MET A 239 7.97 -4.17 6.55
CA MET A 239 6.76 -3.36 6.45
C MET A 239 7.05 -1.88 6.22
N GLN A 240 8.18 -1.37 6.73
CA GLN A 240 8.55 0.03 6.51
C GLN A 240 8.79 0.29 5.01
N PRO A 241 8.28 1.40 4.46
CA PRO A 241 8.51 1.73 3.06
C PRO A 241 10.00 1.96 2.77
N ALA A 242 10.40 1.69 1.53
CA ALA A 242 11.68 2.14 1.00
C ALA A 242 11.57 3.66 0.75
N VAL A 243 11.91 4.47 1.76
CA VAL A 243 11.90 5.93 1.69
C VAL A 243 13.34 6.42 1.71
N PRO A 244 13.66 7.56 1.06
CA PRO A 244 14.98 8.16 1.21
C PRO A 244 15.31 8.47 2.69
N PRO A 245 16.63 8.49 3.04
CA PRO A 245 17.14 8.43 4.42
C PRO A 245 16.68 9.55 5.37
N ASP A 246 16.13 10.62 4.79
CA ASP A 246 15.68 11.85 5.41
C ASP A 246 14.28 11.78 6.03
N GLU A 247 13.44 10.81 5.64
CA GLU A 247 12.12 10.61 6.28
C GLU A 247 12.10 9.52 7.34
N LEU A 248 12.94 8.49 7.19
CA LEU A 248 13.10 7.38 8.12
C LEU A 248 14.53 6.84 8.00
N THR A 249 15.22 6.61 9.12
CA THR A 249 16.47 5.85 9.10
C THR A 249 16.15 4.43 8.67
N ALA A 250 16.58 4.02 7.47
CA ALA A 250 16.41 2.65 7.00
C ALA A 250 17.12 1.69 7.96
N VAL A 251 16.37 0.86 8.68
CA VAL A 251 16.92 -0.15 9.58
C VAL A 251 16.77 -1.51 8.89
N ASN A 252 17.87 -2.03 8.36
CA ASN A 252 17.87 -3.40 7.84
C ASN A 252 17.68 -4.37 9.00
N ALA A 253 16.89 -5.41 8.79
CA ALA A 253 16.68 -6.46 9.78
C ALA A 253 17.51 -7.70 9.44
N THR A 254 18.11 -8.32 10.45
CA THR A 254 18.80 -9.61 10.31
C THR A 254 18.00 -10.67 11.07
N ILE A 255 17.53 -11.70 10.37
CA ILE A 255 16.68 -12.75 10.93
C ILE A 255 17.43 -14.08 10.95
N PRO A 256 17.59 -14.76 12.10
CA PRO A 256 18.17 -16.10 12.18
C PRO A 256 17.15 -17.13 11.66
N ILE A 257 17.13 -17.35 10.35
CA ILE A 257 16.04 -18.09 9.70
C ILE A 257 16.01 -19.59 10.02
N HIS A 258 17.17 -20.23 10.25
CA HIS A 258 17.23 -21.68 10.48
C HIS A 258 16.51 -22.16 11.75
N ALA A 259 16.50 -21.33 12.79
CA ALA A 259 15.87 -21.60 14.08
C ALA A 259 14.65 -20.70 14.36
N LEU A 260 14.04 -20.14 13.30
CA LEU A 260 12.93 -19.20 13.47
C LEU A 260 11.66 -19.89 13.99
N LEU A 261 11.39 -21.12 13.56
CA LEU A 261 10.26 -21.91 14.03
C LEU A 261 10.64 -22.66 15.31
N SER A 262 9.77 -22.61 16.33
CA SER A 262 10.03 -23.22 17.64
C SER A 262 10.11 -24.76 17.60
N THR A 263 9.41 -25.37 16.64
CA THR A 263 9.19 -26.82 16.59
C THR A 263 10.11 -27.52 15.59
N TYR A 264 10.66 -26.77 14.62
CA TYR A 264 11.40 -27.32 13.50
C TYR A 264 12.71 -26.56 13.28
N THR A 265 13.77 -27.29 13.02
CA THR A 265 15.04 -26.72 12.55
C THR A 265 15.07 -26.82 11.03
N MET A 266 14.77 -25.71 10.38
CA MET A 266 14.65 -25.69 8.93
C MET A 266 16.02 -25.85 8.24
N LYS A 267 16.06 -26.66 7.19
CA LYS A 267 17.25 -27.02 6.40
C LYS A 267 17.05 -26.66 4.93
N ASN A 268 18.13 -26.74 4.16
CA ASN A 268 18.12 -26.53 2.70
C ASN A 268 17.42 -25.24 2.25
N PHE A 269 17.57 -24.15 3.00
CA PHE A 269 17.00 -22.86 2.66
C PHE A 269 17.47 -22.36 1.30
N ARG A 270 16.51 -22.03 0.44
CA ARG A 270 16.77 -21.50 -0.90
C ARG A 270 15.82 -20.35 -1.18
N GLU A 271 16.39 -19.23 -1.62
CA GLU A 271 15.58 -18.09 -2.08
C GLU A 271 15.03 -18.35 -3.48
N VAL A 272 13.77 -17.99 -3.67
CA VAL A 272 13.01 -18.13 -4.91
C VAL A 272 12.36 -16.81 -5.32
N SER A 273 11.83 -16.75 -6.54
CA SER A 273 10.98 -15.64 -6.98
C SER A 273 9.76 -15.46 -6.07
N LEU A 274 9.10 -14.30 -6.12
CA LEU A 274 7.92 -14.01 -5.32
C LEU A 274 6.81 -15.08 -5.47
N THR A 275 6.65 -15.61 -6.69
CA THR A 275 5.70 -16.67 -7.05
C THR A 275 6.21 -18.08 -6.76
N ALA A 276 7.42 -18.22 -6.20
CA ALA A 276 8.10 -19.49 -5.96
C ALA A 276 8.34 -20.36 -7.20
N SER A 277 8.20 -19.81 -8.41
CA SER A 277 8.33 -20.57 -9.66
C SER A 277 9.77 -20.71 -10.17
N ARG A 278 10.71 -19.93 -9.61
CA ARG A 278 12.10 -19.88 -10.07
C ARG A 278 13.05 -19.68 -8.91
N TRP A 279 14.23 -20.30 -8.98
CA TRP A 279 15.33 -20.01 -8.06
C TRP A 279 15.85 -18.59 -8.27
N LYS A 280 16.18 -17.89 -7.18
CA LYS A 280 16.71 -16.52 -7.24
C LYS A 280 18.02 -16.43 -8.01
N ASN A 281 18.86 -17.46 -7.90
CA ASN A 281 20.14 -17.59 -8.61
C ASN A 281 19.99 -18.09 -10.06
N SER A 282 18.77 -18.34 -10.56
CA SER A 282 18.56 -18.67 -11.96
C SER A 282 18.87 -17.46 -12.84
N LYS A 283 19.29 -17.68 -14.10
CA LYS A 283 19.57 -16.60 -15.05
C LYS A 283 18.32 -15.74 -15.26
N PHE A 284 18.30 -14.57 -14.64
CA PHE A 284 17.29 -13.54 -14.84
C PHE A 284 18.01 -12.28 -15.31
N GLU A 285 17.73 -11.88 -16.55
CA GLU A 285 18.25 -10.66 -17.11
C GLU A 285 17.09 -9.67 -17.26
N PRO A 286 16.99 -8.66 -16.38
CA PRO A 286 16.02 -7.60 -16.56
C PRO A 286 16.25 -6.91 -17.91
N LEU A 287 15.16 -6.66 -18.64
CA LEU A 287 15.22 -5.82 -19.83
C LEU A 287 15.81 -4.44 -19.45
N ARG A 288 16.77 -3.97 -20.25
CA ARG A 288 17.41 -2.68 -20.04
C ARG A 288 16.67 -1.62 -20.82
N TRP A 289 16.09 -0.66 -20.10
CA TRP A 289 15.38 0.47 -20.68
C TRP A 289 16.23 1.73 -20.59
N THR A 290 16.27 2.52 -21.66
CA THR A 290 16.89 3.86 -21.62
C THR A 290 15.77 4.89 -21.49
N PRO A 291 15.63 5.58 -20.33
CA PRO A 291 14.61 6.60 -20.17
C PRO A 291 14.88 7.79 -21.10
N SER A 292 13.82 8.44 -21.60
CA SER A 292 13.90 9.62 -22.48
C SER A 292 14.50 10.84 -21.78
N ASN A 293 14.33 10.92 -20.45
CA ASN A 293 14.88 11.96 -19.61
C ASN A 293 15.79 11.33 -18.54
N ARG A 294 17.12 11.37 -18.76
CA ARG A 294 18.11 10.80 -17.82
C ARG A 294 18.21 11.58 -16.51
N SER A 295 17.88 12.86 -16.49
CA SER A 295 17.97 13.71 -15.29
C SER A 295 16.82 13.52 -14.30
N ALA A 296 15.71 12.90 -14.72
CA ALA A 296 14.57 12.59 -13.84
C ALA A 296 14.77 11.31 -13.00
N PHE A 297 15.82 10.54 -13.29
CA PHE A 297 16.23 9.36 -12.53
C PHE A 297 17.68 9.58 -12.10
N PRO A 298 17.95 10.15 -10.91
CA PRO A 298 19.31 10.15 -10.38
C PRO A 298 19.83 8.72 -10.46
N GLY A 299 21.06 8.59 -10.96
CA GLY A 299 21.63 7.35 -11.49
C GLY A 299 21.27 6.14 -10.64
N SER A 300 20.95 5.03 -11.32
CA SER A 300 20.65 3.72 -10.72
C SER A 300 21.39 3.56 -9.40
N GLU A 301 20.64 3.50 -8.30
CA GLU A 301 21.24 3.15 -7.01
C GLU A 301 22.17 1.96 -7.27
N PRO A 302 23.40 1.98 -6.74
CA PRO A 302 24.27 0.82 -6.86
C PRO A 302 23.44 -0.38 -6.44
N ARG A 303 23.34 -1.38 -7.32
CA ARG A 303 22.79 -2.68 -6.93
C ARG A 303 23.65 -3.10 -5.75
N LEU A 304 23.15 -2.89 -4.54
CA LEU A 304 23.70 -3.52 -3.35
C LEU A 304 23.85 -4.99 -3.75
N ASP A 305 25.04 -5.54 -3.54
CA ASP A 305 25.26 -6.96 -3.77
C ASP A 305 24.40 -7.69 -2.74
N ARG A 306 23.14 -7.96 -3.09
CA ARG A 306 22.09 -8.55 -2.25
C ARG A 306 22.30 -10.07 -2.12
N SER A 307 23.50 -10.55 -2.40
CA SER A 307 23.84 -11.94 -2.21
C SER A 307 24.23 -12.14 -0.75
N ASP A 308 23.33 -12.77 0.02
CA ASP A 308 23.77 -13.44 1.23
C ASP A 308 24.90 -14.40 0.81
N ALA A 309 26.07 -14.30 1.45
CA ALA A 309 27.28 -15.00 1.06
C ALA A 309 27.02 -16.50 0.79
N LYS A 310 27.58 -17.03 -0.29
CA LYS A 310 27.46 -18.45 -0.68
C LYS A 310 27.75 -19.37 0.52
N GLY A 311 26.70 -19.97 1.08
CA GLY A 311 26.76 -20.86 2.23
C GLY A 311 25.36 -21.14 2.78
N ALA A 312 25.22 -22.10 3.70
CA ALA A 312 23.96 -22.34 4.40
C ALA A 312 23.52 -21.03 5.08
N LEU A 313 22.41 -20.45 4.63
CA LEU A 313 21.90 -19.15 5.11
C LEU A 313 21.54 -19.25 6.60
N ALA A 314 22.51 -18.97 7.48
CA ALA A 314 22.29 -18.97 8.92
C ALA A 314 21.35 -17.82 9.33
N ALA A 315 21.43 -16.70 8.60
CA ALA A 315 20.57 -15.54 8.75
C ALA A 315 20.25 -14.91 7.38
N VAL A 316 19.17 -14.14 7.34
CA VAL A 316 18.69 -13.39 6.18
C VAL A 316 18.70 -11.91 6.53
N GLN A 317 19.34 -11.10 5.69
CA GLN A 317 19.17 -9.65 5.75
C GLN A 317 17.93 -9.24 4.94
N LEU A 318 17.12 -8.37 5.51
CA LEU A 318 15.89 -7.86 4.91
C LEU A 318 15.88 -6.34 4.96
N PHE A 319 15.87 -5.71 3.79
CA PHE A 319 15.88 -4.26 3.65
C PHE A 319 14.46 -3.68 3.71
N THR A 320 14.33 -2.37 3.98
CA THR A 320 13.03 -1.69 3.99
C THR A 320 12.28 -1.89 2.65
N GLY A 321 10.97 -2.16 2.75
CA GLY A 321 10.11 -2.45 1.61
C GLY A 321 10.35 -3.80 0.92
N GLU A 322 11.34 -4.58 1.34
CA GLU A 322 11.68 -5.83 0.68
C GLU A 322 10.76 -6.98 1.11
N ILE A 323 10.49 -7.88 0.16
CA ILE A 323 9.86 -9.17 0.40
C ILE A 323 10.78 -10.24 -0.16
N ARG A 324 11.22 -11.17 0.70
CA ARG A 324 12.04 -12.32 0.30
C ARG A 324 11.24 -13.60 0.50
N THR A 325 11.34 -14.49 -0.48
CA THR A 325 10.58 -15.75 -0.53
C THR A 325 11.56 -16.91 -0.50
N PHE A 326 11.31 -17.86 0.40
CA PHE A 326 12.20 -18.98 0.65
C PHE A 326 11.44 -20.30 0.64
N VAL A 327 12.11 -21.34 0.17
CA VAL A 327 11.71 -22.73 0.38
C VAL A 327 12.72 -23.38 1.32
N ALA A 328 12.24 -24.16 2.28
CA ALA A 328 13.06 -24.89 3.24
C ALA A 328 12.43 -26.25 3.58
N ASP A 329 13.27 -27.22 3.92
CA ASP A 329 12.84 -28.50 4.46
C ASP A 329 12.71 -28.39 5.99
N LEU A 330 11.69 -29.00 6.60
CA LEU A 330 11.40 -28.98 8.04
C LEU A 330 12.18 -30.04 8.83
#